data_AF-A0AAU0QAX1-F1
#
_entry.id   AF-A0AAU0QAX1-F1
#
_cell.length_a   1.000
_cell.length_b   1.000
_cell.length_c   1.000
_cell.angle_alpha   90.00
_cell.angle_beta   90.00
_cell.angle_gamma   90.00
#
_symmetry.space_group_name_H-M   'P 1'
#
loop_
_entity.id
_entity.type
_entity.pdbx_description
1 polymer ?
#
loop_
_entity_poly.entity_id
_entity_poly.type
_entity_poly.pdbx_seq_one_letter_code
_entity_poly.pdbx_strand_id
1 'polypeptide(L)'
;MNRFLTSIVAWLRAGYPEGIPPTDSFAVLALLCRRLSHDEVKAVANELMRLGDFDQIDIGVVITHFTDELPSPEDVERVRARLAAQGWPLDDVRDREEHA
;
A
#
# COMPACT_ATOMS: atom_id res chain seq x y z
N MET A 1 14.44 7.52 -6.94
CA MET A 1 13.45 7.36 -5.86
C MET A 1 12.28 8.28 -6.16
N ASN A 2 11.12 7.73 -6.52
CA ASN A 2 9.94 8.54 -6.82
C ASN A 2 9.41 9.19 -5.54
N ARG A 3 9.30 10.53 -5.52
CA ARG A 3 8.75 11.26 -4.35
C ARG A 3 7.35 10.79 -3.97
N PHE A 4 6.61 10.27 -4.94
CA PHE A 4 5.35 9.59 -4.73
C PHE A 4 5.47 8.39 -3.77
N LEU A 5 6.35 7.44 -4.09
CA LEU A 5 6.57 6.23 -3.29
C LEU A 5 6.99 6.58 -1.86
N THR A 6 7.89 7.56 -1.72
CA THR A 6 8.31 8.05 -0.41
C THR A 6 7.16 8.65 0.40
N SER A 7 6.24 9.37 -0.27
CA SER A 7 5.06 9.95 0.40
C SER A 7 4.06 8.87 0.83
N ILE A 8 3.87 7.84 0.00
CA ILE A 8 3.03 6.68 0.34
C ILE A 8 3.60 5.91 1.54
N VAL A 9 4.90 5.64 1.55
CA VAL A 9 5.58 4.93 2.65
C VAL A 9 5.50 5.74 3.95
N ALA A 10 5.75 7.05 3.89
CA ALA A 10 5.63 7.92 5.05
C ALA A 10 4.19 7.95 5.60
N TRP A 11 3.19 7.96 4.72
CA TRP A 11 1.79 7.93 5.09
C TRP A 11 1.35 6.59 5.69
N LEU A 12 1.77 5.47 5.10
CA LEU A 12 1.54 4.13 5.65
C LEU A 12 2.11 4.02 7.06
N ARG A 13 3.32 4.53 7.27
CA ARG A 13 3.96 4.58 8.57
C ARG A 13 3.27 5.50 9.57
N ALA A 14 2.62 6.57 9.11
CA ALA A 14 1.79 7.42 9.96
C ALA A 14 0.51 6.67 10.43
N GLY A 15 -0.07 5.82 9.58
CA GLY A 15 -1.20 4.96 9.97
C GLY A 15 -0.81 3.72 10.78
N TYR A 16 0.41 3.23 10.58
CA TYR A 16 0.99 2.04 11.20
C TYR A 16 2.40 2.34 11.74
N PRO A 17 2.50 3.07 12.86
CA PRO A 17 3.79 3.46 13.43
C PRO A 17 4.60 2.28 13.99
N GLU A 18 3.90 1.19 14.34
CA GLU A 18 4.48 -0.04 14.90
C GLU A 18 4.70 -1.13 13.84
N GLY A 19 4.45 -0.82 12.57
CA GLY A 19 4.44 -1.79 11.47
C GLY A 19 3.02 -2.25 11.11
N ILE A 20 2.88 -2.78 9.90
CA ILE A 20 1.59 -3.21 9.36
C ILE A 20 1.36 -4.66 9.79
N PRO A 21 0.26 -4.97 10.49
CA PRO A 21 -0.02 -6.35 10.87
C PRO A 21 -0.36 -7.17 9.61
N PRO A 22 -0.04 -8.48 9.60
CA PRO A 22 -0.27 -9.35 8.43
C PRO A 22 -1.75 -9.41 8.02
N THR A 23 -2.69 -9.20 8.96
CA THR A 23 -4.12 -9.10 8.67
C THR A 23 -4.49 -7.87 7.83
N ASP A 24 -3.73 -6.79 7.95
CA ASP A 24 -3.95 -5.55 7.21
C ASP A 24 -3.03 -5.44 5.98
N SER A 25 -1.91 -6.19 5.93
CA SER A 25 -0.97 -6.21 4.79
C SER A 25 -1.69 -6.45 3.46
N PHE A 26 -2.60 -7.43 3.44
CA PHE A 26 -3.38 -7.76 2.25
C PHE A 26 -4.35 -6.64 1.86
N ALA A 27 -5.06 -6.07 2.84
CA ALA A 27 -5.99 -4.96 2.64
C ALA A 27 -5.29 -3.66 2.18
N VAL A 28 -4.14 -3.33 2.78
CA VAL A 28 -3.26 -2.23 2.38
C VAL A 28 -2.81 -2.39 0.93
N LEU A 29 -2.26 -3.55 0.58
CA LEU A 29 -1.73 -3.77 -0.77
C LEU A 29 -2.85 -3.78 -1.81
N ALA A 30 -4.03 -4.31 -1.45
CA ALA A 30 -5.17 -4.26 -2.35
C ALA A 30 -5.68 -2.85 -2.60
N LEU A 31 -5.64 -2.02 -1.57
CA LEU A 31 -5.96 -0.62 -1.67
C LEU A 31 -4.97 0.13 -2.58
N LEU A 32 -3.68 -0.19 -2.50
CA LEU A 32 -2.65 0.35 -3.39
C LEU A 32 -2.86 -0.14 -4.83
N CYS A 33 -3.09 -1.44 -5.04
CA CYS A 33 -3.25 -2.03 -6.38
C CYS A 33 -4.46 -1.50 -7.15
N ARG A 34 -5.45 -0.90 -6.46
CA ARG A 34 -6.58 -0.24 -7.12
C ARG A 34 -6.21 1.06 -7.83
N ARG A 35 -5.12 1.71 -7.41
CA ARG A 35 -4.69 3.03 -7.94
C ARG A 35 -3.29 3.01 -8.55
N LEU A 36 -2.45 2.05 -8.18
CA LEU A 36 -1.08 1.86 -8.64
C LEU A 36 -0.97 0.63 -9.55
N SER A 37 0.02 0.66 -10.44
CA SER A 37 0.41 -0.52 -11.22
C SER A 37 1.14 -1.54 -10.35
N HIS A 38 1.10 -2.82 -10.74
CA HIS A 38 1.78 -3.91 -10.04
C HIS A 38 3.28 -3.62 -9.75
N ASP A 39 3.96 -2.92 -10.65
CA ASP A 39 5.38 -2.56 -10.48
C ASP A 39 5.58 -1.52 -9.38
N GLU A 40 4.71 -0.51 -9.30
CA GLU A 40 4.74 0.51 -8.26
C GLU A 40 4.35 -0.09 -6.89
N VAL A 41 3.37 -0.99 -6.86
CA VAL A 41 3.01 -1.73 -5.64
C VAL A 41 4.21 -2.54 -5.13
N LYS A 42 4.91 -3.24 -6.04
CA LYS A 42 6.17 -3.92 -5.69
C LYS A 42 7.22 -2.95 -5.16
N ALA A 43 7.36 -1.77 -5.75
CA ALA A 43 8.33 -0.77 -5.31
C ALA A 43 8.02 -0.25 -3.90
N VAL A 44 6.75 0.09 -3.60
CA VAL A 44 6.31 0.48 -2.24
C VAL A 44 6.60 -0.63 -1.25
N ALA A 45 6.21 -1.86 -1.59
CA ALA A 45 6.32 -2.99 -0.69
C ALA A 45 7.79 -3.39 -0.44
N ASN A 46 8.66 -3.31 -1.45
CA ASN A 46 10.11 -3.48 -1.27
C ASN A 46 10.72 -2.41 -0.36
N GLU A 47 10.26 -1.16 -0.44
CA GLU A 47 10.74 -0.10 0.45
C GLU A 47 10.29 -0.36 1.91
N LEU A 48 9.04 -0.78 2.12
CA LEU A 48 8.55 -1.18 3.44
C LEU A 48 9.34 -2.37 4.02
N MET A 49 9.69 -3.36 3.18
CA MET A 49 10.58 -4.46 3.58
C MET A 49 11.97 -3.99 3.98
N ARG A 50 12.55 -3.06 3.20
CA ARG A 50 13.87 -2.52 3.50
C ARG A 50 13.90 -1.78 4.84
N LEU A 51 12.76 -1.23 5.24
CA LEU A 51 12.58 -0.55 6.52
C LEU A 51 12.22 -1.51 7.67
N GLY A 52 11.85 -2.77 7.37
CA GLY A 52 11.43 -3.77 8.36
C GLY A 52 9.95 -3.68 8.75
N ASP A 53 9.16 -2.88 8.03
CA ASP A 53 7.72 -2.69 8.26
C ASP A 53 6.86 -3.77 7.57
N PHE A 54 7.47 -4.67 6.78
CA PHE A 54 6.82 -5.73 6.00
C PHE A 54 7.67 -7.01 5.94
N ASP A 55 7.04 -8.19 5.96
CA ASP A 55 7.72 -9.50 5.82
C ASP A 55 7.69 -10.04 4.38
N GLN A 56 8.79 -10.67 3.93
CA GLN A 56 9.02 -11.15 2.55
C GLN A 56 7.91 -12.08 2.04
N ILE A 57 7.29 -12.84 2.94
CA ILE A 57 6.25 -13.80 2.62
C ILE A 57 4.98 -13.10 2.12
N ASP A 58 4.65 -11.92 2.64
CA ASP A 58 3.40 -11.21 2.32
C ASP A 58 3.36 -10.71 0.88
N ILE A 59 4.46 -10.19 0.30
CA ILE A 59 4.43 -9.65 -1.09
C ILE A 59 4.19 -10.73 -2.12
N GLY A 60 4.91 -11.85 -2.01
CA GLY A 60 4.81 -12.96 -2.95
C GLY A 60 3.44 -13.61 -2.90
N VAL A 61 2.89 -13.74 -1.69
CA VAL A 61 1.50 -14.15 -1.47
C VAL A 61 0.56 -13.17 -2.12
N VAL A 62 0.69 -11.86 -1.91
CA VAL A 62 -0.26 -10.87 -2.44
C VAL A 62 -0.32 -10.83 -3.96
N ILE A 63 0.82 -10.88 -4.65
CA ILE A 63 0.82 -10.91 -6.13
C ILE A 63 0.13 -12.17 -6.65
N THR A 64 0.28 -13.29 -5.95
CA THR A 64 -0.30 -14.58 -6.35
C THR A 64 -1.78 -14.65 -5.98
N HIS A 65 -2.13 -14.30 -4.73
CA HIS A 65 -3.48 -14.30 -4.17
C HIS A 65 -4.39 -13.24 -4.78
N PHE A 66 -3.89 -12.14 -5.33
CA PHE A 66 -4.76 -11.19 -6.06
C PHE A 66 -5.53 -11.87 -7.20
N THR A 67 -5.00 -12.97 -7.72
CA THR A 67 -5.62 -13.78 -8.77
C THR A 67 -6.59 -14.82 -8.22
N ASP A 68 -6.50 -15.19 -6.94
CA ASP A 68 -7.16 -16.37 -6.34
C ASP A 68 -8.16 -16.02 -5.22
N GLU A 69 -7.84 -15.07 -4.33
CA GLU A 69 -8.68 -14.62 -3.23
C GLU A 69 -8.75 -13.09 -3.18
N LEU A 70 -9.94 -12.55 -3.48
CA LEU A 70 -10.21 -11.13 -3.30
C LEU A 70 -10.24 -10.80 -1.79
N PRO A 71 -9.58 -9.71 -1.35
CA PRO A 71 -9.67 -9.28 0.05
C PRO A 71 -11.12 -9.02 0.44
N SER A 72 -11.47 -9.34 1.69
CA SER A 72 -12.77 -8.95 2.22
C SER A 72 -12.92 -7.42 2.14
N PRO A 73 -14.02 -6.92 1.55
CA PRO A 73 -14.23 -5.49 1.41
C PRO A 73 -14.24 -4.76 2.75
N GLU A 74 -14.61 -5.46 3.83
CA GLU A 74 -14.58 -4.93 5.20
C GLU A 74 -13.16 -4.62 5.70
N ASP A 75 -12.17 -5.48 5.42
CA ASP A 75 -10.78 -5.23 5.80
C ASP A 75 -10.19 -4.08 5.00
N VAL A 76 -10.49 -4.01 3.69
CA VAL A 76 -10.07 -2.89 2.83
C VAL A 76 -10.67 -1.58 3.31
N GLU A 77 -11.96 -1.53 3.64
CA GLU A 77 -12.60 -0.32 4.15
C GLU A 77 -12.07 0.08 5.53
N ARG A 78 -11.78 -0.89 6.42
CA ARG A 78 -11.19 -0.61 7.75
C ARG A 78 -9.82 0.06 7.61
N VAL A 79 -8.96 -0.53 6.80
CA VAL A 79 -7.62 0.02 6.51
C VAL A 79 -7.74 1.38 5.84
N ARG A 80 -8.63 1.51 4.86
CA ARG A 80 -8.89 2.79 4.19
C ARG A 80 -9.35 3.86 5.17
N ALA A 81 -10.29 3.58 6.07
CA ALA A 81 -10.78 4.54 7.05
C ALA A 81 -9.68 4.98 8.01
N ARG A 82 -8.86 4.02 8.49
CA ARG A 82 -7.71 4.31 9.36
C ARG A 82 -6.69 5.20 8.68
N LEU A 83 -6.36 4.89 7.43
CA LEU A 83 -5.37 5.63 6.66
C LEU A 83 -5.92 6.98 6.14
N ALA A 84 -7.21 7.07 5.84
CA ALA A 84 -7.88 8.31 5.46
C ALA A 84 -7.83 9.36 6.58
N ALA A 85 -7.80 8.96 7.85
CA ALA A 85 -7.60 9.87 8.97
C ALA A 85 -6.24 10.61 8.93
N GLN A 86 -5.25 10.05 8.22
CA GLN A 86 -3.93 10.67 8.03
C GLN A 86 -3.82 11.51 6.75
N GLY A 87 -4.89 11.58 5.94
CA GLY A 87 -4.93 12.30 4.66
C GLY A 87 -4.42 11.43 3.51
N TRP A 88 -5.14 11.35 2.40
CA TRP A 88 -4.93 10.35 1.35
C TRP A 88 -3.92 10.82 0.28
N PRO A 89 -2.68 10.28 0.22
CA PRO A 89 -1.66 10.76 -0.71
C PRO A 89 -1.88 10.30 -2.16
N LEU A 90 -2.79 9.34 -2.41
CA LEU A 90 -3.00 8.81 -3.77
C LEU A 90 -3.94 9.65 -4.63
N ASP A 91 -4.66 10.64 -4.05
CA ASP A 91 -5.49 11.59 -4.80
C ASP A 91 -4.63 12.70 -5.40
N ASP A 92 -3.69 13.24 -4.62
CA ASP A 92 -2.83 14.34 -5.03
C ASP A 92 -1.83 13.98 -6.15
N VAL A 93 -1.43 12.71 -6.26
CA VAL A 93 -0.23 12.36 -7.05
C VAL A 93 -0.53 11.89 -8.47
N ARG A 94 -1.75 11.40 -8.76
CA ARG A 94 -2.11 11.03 -10.13
C ARG A 94 -2.32 12.23 -11.05
N ASP A 95 -2.57 13.42 -10.51
CA ASP A 95 -2.73 14.66 -11.29
C ASP A 95 -1.41 15.16 -11.89
N ARG A 96 -0.26 14.72 -11.35
CA ARG A 96 1.06 15.26 -11.73
C ARG A 96 1.82 14.45 -12.80
N GLU A 97 1.34 13.28 -13.21
CA GLU A 97 2.01 12.43 -14.21
C GLU A 97 1.27 12.33 -15.56
N GLU A 98 0.20 13.10 -15.78
CA GLU A 98 -0.47 13.25 -17.10
C GLU A 98 0.07 14.44 -17.93
N HIS A 99 1.10 15.14 -17.45
CA HIS A 99 1.72 16.25 -18.16
C HIS A 99 3.26 16.14 -18.17
N ALA A 100 3.81 15.30 -19.05
CA ALA A 100 5.20 15.37 -19.50
C ALA A 100 5.28 15.10 -21.00
#